data_AF-A0A1V5F518-F1
#
_entry.id   AF-A0A1V5F518-F1
#
_cell.length_a   1.000
_cell.length_b   1.000
_cell.length_c   1.000
_cell.angle_alpha   90.00
_cell.angle_beta   90.00
_cell.angle_gamma   90.00
#
_symmetry.space_group_name_H-M   'P 1'
#
loop_
_entity.id
_entity.type
_entity.pdbx_description
1 polymer ?
#
loop_
_entity_poly.entity_id
_entity_poly.type
_entity_poly.pdbx_seq_one_letter_code
_entity_poly.pdbx_strand_id
1 'polypeptide(L)'
;MGLFYAIVRTVRFLLQAKIAGAARQRGLTDEFLAAELLPDDARSNLMKIHVFPRGKYLKAAPAFSASDLMEALQSLYEINRCLIPSADDLYVADVGFLFEKLLIQLCGGMRSAAPN
;
A
#
# COMPACT_ATOMS: atom_id res chain seq x y z
N MET A 1 14.72 8.26 1.35
CA MET A 1 14.52 6.81 1.08
C MET A 1 13.80 6.06 2.20
N GLY A 2 14.20 6.16 3.48
CA GLY A 2 13.53 5.40 4.58
C GLY A 2 12.02 5.63 4.70
N LEU A 3 11.56 6.88 4.54
CA LEU A 3 10.13 7.23 4.58
C LEU A 3 9.33 6.59 3.43
N PHE A 4 9.85 6.66 2.20
CA PHE A 4 9.21 6.05 1.03
C PHE A 4 8.93 4.56 1.24
N TYR A 5 9.96 3.79 1.63
CA TYR A 5 9.81 2.36 1.86
C TYR A 5 8.88 2.05 3.04
N ALA A 6 8.84 2.91 4.06
CA ALA A 6 7.91 2.77 5.17
C ALA A 6 6.45 2.96 4.73
N ILE A 7 6.19 3.95 3.86
CA ILE A 7 4.85 4.18 3.30
C ILE A 7 4.45 3.02 2.38
N VAL A 8 5.32 2.61 1.45
CA VAL A 8 5.07 1.46 0.55
C VAL A 8 4.75 0.20 1.35
N ARG A 9 5.54 -0.11 2.38
CA ARG A 9 5.30 -1.26 3.26
C ARG A 9 3.95 -1.15 3.96
N THR A 10 3.61 0.03 4.46
CA THR A 10 2.35 0.28 5.18
C THR A 10 1.14 0.12 4.27
N VAL A 11 1.13 0.75 3.09
CA VAL A 11 0.05 0.63 2.12
C VAL A 11 -0.13 -0.82 1.67
N ARG A 12 0.98 -1.51 1.38
CA ARG A 12 0.96 -2.95 1.04
C ARG A 12 0.32 -3.79 2.14
N PHE A 13 0.73 -3.61 3.39
CA PHE A 13 0.17 -4.36 4.52
C PHE A 13 -1.30 -4.03 4.78
N LEU A 14 -1.73 -2.78 4.58
CA LEU A 14 -3.16 -2.43 4.65
C LEU A 14 -3.95 -3.14 3.54
N LEU A 15 -3.40 -3.24 2.33
CA LEU A 15 -4.05 -3.95 1.22
C LEU A 15 -4.16 -5.46 1.49
N GLN A 16 -3.08 -6.07 1.96
CA GLN A 16 -3.09 -7.48 2.36
C GLN A 16 -4.05 -7.74 3.53
N ALA A 17 -4.17 -6.80 4.48
CA ALA A 17 -5.14 -6.88 5.56
C ALA A 17 -6.59 -6.81 5.05
N LYS A 18 -6.87 -5.98 4.02
CA LYS A 18 -8.18 -5.96 3.34
C LYS A 18 -8.50 -7.29 2.67
N ILE A 19 -7.54 -7.86 1.94
CA ILE A 19 -7.69 -9.17 1.30
C ILE A 19 -7.93 -10.25 2.36
N ALA A 20 -7.15 -10.28 3.44
CA ALA A 20 -7.32 -11.23 4.53
C ALA A 20 -8.69 -11.10 5.20
N GLY A 21 -9.18 -9.87 5.42
CA GLY A 21 -10.53 -9.64 5.94
C GLY A 21 -11.61 -10.24 5.05
N ALA A 22 -11.56 -10.00 3.74
CA ALA A 22 -12.51 -10.54 2.78
C ALA A 22 -12.40 -12.07 2.64
N ALA A 23 -11.17 -12.61 2.67
CA ALA A 23 -10.90 -14.04 2.58
C ALA A 23 -11.43 -14.82 3.80
N ARG A 24 -11.26 -14.27 5.01
CA ARG A 24 -11.78 -14.87 6.25
C ARG A 24 -13.31 -14.90 6.28
N GLN A 25 -13.97 -13.88 5.72
CA GLN A 25 -15.43 -13.91 5.55
C GLN A 25 -15.89 -15.06 4.64
N ARG A 26 -15.01 -15.55 3.76
CA ARG A 26 -15.24 -16.72 2.91
C ARG A 26 -14.73 -18.04 3.51
N GLY A 27 -14.29 -18.03 4.77
CA GLY A 27 -13.81 -19.22 5.48
C GLY A 27 -12.38 -19.64 5.15
N LEU A 28 -11.58 -18.80 4.47
CA LEU A 28 -10.18 -19.10 4.18
C LEU A 28 -9.31 -18.89 5.43
N THR A 29 -8.34 -19.78 5.65
CA THR A 29 -7.44 -19.73 6.81
C THR A 29 -6.25 -18.80 6.58
N ASP A 30 -5.60 -18.39 7.68
CA ASP A 30 -4.41 -17.54 7.63
C ASP A 30 -3.22 -18.26 6.98
N GLU A 31 -3.12 -19.59 7.14
CA GLU A 31 -2.09 -20.42 6.51
C GLU A 31 -2.26 -20.44 4.99
N PHE A 32 -3.50 -20.61 4.50
CA PHE A 32 -3.80 -20.55 3.07
C PHE A 32 -3.51 -19.17 2.50
N LEU A 33 -3.92 -18.10 3.21
CA LEU A 33 -3.61 -16.73 2.82
C LEU A 33 -2.11 -16.49 2.71
N ALA A 34 -1.33 -16.97 3.68
CA ALA A 34 0.11 -16.79 3.72
C ALA A 34 0.85 -17.51 2.59
N ALA A 35 0.35 -18.67 2.15
CA ALA A 35 0.98 -19.51 1.14
C ALA A 35 0.55 -19.17 -0.29
N GLU A 36 -0.75 -18.93 -0.52
CA GLU A 36 -1.31 -18.91 -1.88
C GLU A 36 -1.66 -17.51 -2.39
N LEU A 37 -1.98 -16.57 -1.49
CA LEU A 37 -2.54 -15.26 -1.87
C LEU A 37 -1.58 -14.09 -1.63
N LEU A 38 -0.55 -14.29 -0.82
CA LEU A 38 0.38 -13.25 -0.40
C LEU A 38 1.82 -13.56 -0.86
N PRO A 39 2.70 -12.54 -0.95
CA PRO A 39 4.10 -12.76 -1.33
C PRO A 39 4.79 -13.78 -0.43
N ASP A 40 5.72 -14.56 -0.96
CA ASP A 40 6.39 -15.58 -0.13
C ASP A 40 7.36 -14.97 0.89
N ASP A 41 7.98 -13.83 0.57
CA ASP A 41 8.94 -13.17 1.46
C ASP A 41 8.32 -12.69 2.78
N ALA A 42 8.94 -13.05 3.90
CA ALA A 42 8.44 -12.75 5.26
C ALA A 42 8.41 -11.24 5.58
N ARG A 43 9.23 -10.41 4.92
CA ARG A 43 9.23 -8.95 5.13
C ARG A 43 8.06 -8.26 4.44
N SER A 44 7.51 -8.88 3.39
CA SER A 44 6.45 -8.35 2.55
C SER A 44 5.11 -9.06 2.70
N ASN A 45 5.06 -10.14 3.47
CA ASN A 45 3.83 -10.90 3.78
C ASN A 45 3.30 -10.57 5.19
N LEU A 46 2.11 -10.00 5.26
CA LEU A 46 1.45 -9.62 6.50
C LEU A 46 1.14 -10.82 7.41
N MET A 47 0.89 -12.01 6.86
CA MET A 47 0.60 -13.19 7.68
C MET A 47 1.87 -13.74 8.35
N LYS A 48 3.04 -13.50 7.75
CA LYS A 48 4.35 -13.98 8.23
C LYS A 48 5.04 -13.00 9.21
N ILE A 49 4.55 -11.78 9.40
CA ILE A 49 5.12 -10.87 10.40
C ILE A 49 4.63 -11.16 11.83
N HIS A 50 5.34 -10.62 12.82
CA HIS A 50 4.99 -10.76 14.24
C HIS A 50 3.53 -10.33 14.52
N VAL A 51 2.88 -11.02 15.47
CA VAL A 51 1.44 -10.86 15.78
C VAL A 51 1.09 -9.44 16.20
N PHE A 52 1.94 -8.79 16.98
CA PHE A 52 1.70 -7.43 17.48
C PHE A 52 1.55 -6.38 16.36
N PRO A 53 2.53 -6.19 15.44
CA PRO A 53 2.36 -5.26 14.32
C PRO A 53 1.25 -5.70 13.36
N ARG A 54 1.09 -7.02 13.12
CA ARG A 54 -0.01 -7.56 12.28
C ARG A 54 -1.38 -7.09 12.74
N GLY A 55 -1.64 -7.14 14.05
CA GLY A 55 -2.91 -6.72 14.63
C GLY A 55 -3.25 -5.24 14.37
N LYS A 56 -2.24 -4.36 14.27
CA LYS A 56 -2.47 -2.94 13.96
C LYS A 56 -2.99 -2.75 12.54
N TYR A 57 -2.38 -3.42 11.57
CA TYR A 57 -2.81 -3.35 10.16
C TYR A 57 -4.21 -3.93 9.99
N LEU A 58 -4.48 -5.09 10.59
CA LEU A 58 -5.82 -5.72 10.53
C LEU A 58 -6.93 -4.81 11.10
N LYS A 59 -6.64 -4.07 12.17
CA LYS A 59 -7.58 -3.12 12.78
C LYS A 59 -7.75 -1.82 11.98
N ALA A 60 -6.68 -1.34 11.36
CA ALA A 60 -6.70 -0.09 10.59
C ALA A 60 -7.27 -0.27 9.18
N ALA A 61 -7.09 -1.45 8.58
CA ALA A 61 -7.50 -1.74 7.21
C ALA A 61 -8.96 -1.34 6.91
N PRO A 62 -9.97 -1.62 7.76
CA PRO A 62 -11.37 -1.25 7.51
C PRO A 62 -11.60 0.19 7.04
N ALA A 63 -10.78 1.15 7.50
CA ALA A 63 -10.89 2.57 7.16
C ALA A 63 -10.58 2.92 5.69
N PHE A 64 -9.97 1.99 4.93
CA PHE A 64 -9.54 2.23 3.54
C PHE A 64 -10.30 1.32 2.59
N SER A 65 -10.62 1.76 1.36
CA SER A 65 -11.08 0.82 0.33
C SER A 65 -9.89 0.11 -0.33
N ALA A 66 -10.13 -1.04 -0.96
CA ALA A 66 -9.07 -1.73 -1.69
C ALA A 66 -8.61 -0.93 -2.92
N SER A 67 -9.54 -0.24 -3.60
CA SER A 67 -9.22 0.67 -4.71
C SER A 67 -8.30 1.79 -4.27
N ASP A 68 -8.56 2.40 -3.10
CA ASP A 68 -7.74 3.50 -2.60
C ASP A 68 -6.30 3.06 -2.35
N LEU A 69 -6.13 1.89 -1.75
CA LEU A 69 -4.81 1.34 -1.46
C LEU A 69 -4.07 0.94 -2.75
N MET A 70 -4.77 0.49 -3.79
CA MET A 70 -4.16 0.20 -5.09
C MET A 70 -3.73 1.48 -5.82
N GLU A 71 -4.56 2.52 -5.83
CA GLU A 71 -4.20 3.81 -6.41
C GLU A 71 -3.06 4.48 -5.62
N ALA A 72 -3.02 4.34 -4.29
CA ALA A 72 -1.88 4.80 -3.50
C ALA A 72 -0.57 4.05 -3.85
N LEU A 73 -0.63 2.75 -4.13
CA LEU A 73 0.54 1.99 -4.61
C LEU A 73 0.99 2.47 -6.00
N GLN A 74 0.06 2.79 -6.88
CA GLN A 74 0.35 3.36 -8.20
C GLN A 74 1.04 4.74 -8.07
N SER A 75 0.51 5.63 -7.24
CA SER A 75 1.14 6.93 -6.94
C SER A 75 2.56 6.77 -6.36
N LEU A 76 2.78 5.78 -5.49
CA LEU A 76 4.12 5.48 -4.97
C LEU A 76 5.07 4.96 -6.04
N TYR A 77 4.57 4.17 -7.00
CA TYR A 77 5.35 3.75 -8.16
C TYR A 77 5.75 4.94 -9.03
N GLU A 78 4.84 5.88 -9.29
CA GLU A 78 5.12 7.11 -10.04
C GLU A 78 6.16 7.98 -9.33
N ILE A 79 6.01 8.19 -8.02
CA ILE A 79 7.00 8.88 -7.19
C ILE A 79 8.37 8.21 -7.32
N ASN A 80 8.42 6.88 -7.26
CA ASN A 80 9.68 6.14 -7.37
C ASN A 80 10.37 6.33 -8.72
N ARG A 81 9.60 6.44 -9.82
CA ARG A 81 10.15 6.73 -11.14
C ARG A 81 10.79 8.12 -11.19
N CYS A 82 10.24 9.09 -10.47
CA CYS A 82 10.79 10.44 -10.40
C CYS A 82 12.02 10.55 -9.47
N LEU A 83 12.30 9.55 -8.62
CA LEU A 83 13.47 9.56 -7.73
C LEU A 83 14.79 9.30 -8.46
N ILE A 84 14.74 8.66 -9.63
CA ILE A 84 15.91 8.41 -10.49
C ILE A 84 15.63 9.09 -11.82
N PRO A 85 15.92 10.40 -11.94
CA PRO A 85 15.71 11.11 -13.20
C PRO A 85 16.60 10.50 -14.30
N SER A 86 16.02 10.30 -15.48
CA SER A 86 16.76 9.96 -16.69
C SER A 86 17.57 11.17 -17.17
N ALA A 87 18.67 10.94 -17.88
CA ALA A 87 19.44 12.01 -18.51
C ALA A 87 18.61 12.79 -19.56
N ASP A 88 17.53 12.19 -20.06
CA ASP A 88 16.62 12.78 -21.05
C ASP A 88 15.43 13.53 -20.41
N ASP A 89 15.33 13.57 -19.08
CA ASP A 89 14.21 14.24 -18.41
C ASP A 89 14.38 15.76 -18.47
N LEU A 90 13.61 16.42 -19.35
CA LEU A 90 13.58 17.87 -19.51
C LEU A 90 13.11 18.61 -18.24
N TYR A 91 12.32 17.94 -17.40
CA TYR A 91 11.78 18.47 -16.15
C TYR A 91 11.94 17.45 -15.01
N VAL A 92 12.57 17.87 -13.91
CA VAL A 92 12.63 17.09 -12.68
C VAL A 92 11.33 17.31 -11.90
N ALA A 93 10.55 16.26 -11.71
CA ALA A 93 9.33 16.34 -10.92
C ALA A 93 9.63 16.69 -9.45
N ASP A 94 8.81 17.54 -8.83
CA ASP A 94 8.91 17.84 -7.41
C ASP A 94 8.39 16.65 -6.58
N VAL A 95 9.32 15.77 -6.23
CA VAL A 95 9.07 14.58 -5.42
C VAL A 95 8.43 14.94 -4.07
N GLY A 96 8.83 16.06 -3.46
CA GLY A 96 8.29 16.51 -2.18
C GLY A 96 6.80 16.80 -2.29
N PHE A 97 6.42 17.57 -3.31
CA PHE A 97 5.02 17.87 -3.60
C PHE A 97 4.20 16.61 -3.90
N LEU A 98 4.75 15.64 -4.64
CA LEU A 98 4.06 14.37 -4.89
C LEU A 98 3.79 13.57 -3.62
N PHE A 99 4.73 13.55 -2.66
CA PHE A 99 4.50 12.94 -1.35
C PHE A 99 3.42 13.65 -0.56
N GLU A 100 3.43 14.98 -0.51
CA GLU A 100 2.42 15.76 0.20
C GLU A 100 1.02 15.50 -0.36
N LYS A 101 0.88 15.49 -1.69
CA LYS A 101 -0.39 15.13 -2.36
C LYS A 101 -0.87 13.75 -1.96
N LEU A 102 0.02 12.74 -2.00
CA LEU A 102 -0.32 11.37 -1.60
C LEU A 102 -0.76 11.29 -0.13
N LEU A 103 -0.06 11.97 0.78
CA LEU A 103 -0.41 11.96 2.20
C LEU A 103 -1.75 12.63 2.46
N ILE A 104 -2.04 13.74 1.78
CA ILE A 104 -3.34 14.41 1.86
C ILE A 104 -4.45 13.47 1.35
N GLN A 105 -4.23 12.76 0.25
CA GLN A 105 -5.20 11.78 -0.28
C GLN A 105 -5.47 10.63 0.70
N LEU A 106 -4.41 10.06 1.29
CA LEU A 106 -4.53 8.97 2.27
C LEU A 106 -5.23 9.41 3.56
N CYS A 107 -5.01 10.65 4.02
CA CYS A 107 -5.60 11.17 5.26
C CYS A 107 -7.00 11.76 5.06
N GLY A 108 -7.27 12.40 3.93
CA GLY A 108 -8.54 13.05 3.61
C GLY A 108 -9.63 12.10 3.09
N GLY A 109 -9.27 10.84 2.85
CA GLY A 109 -10.09 9.87 2.13
C GLY A 109 -9.96 10.08 0.63
N MET A 110 -9.53 9.03 -0.08
CA MET A 110 -9.45 9.06 -1.52
C MET A 110 -10.86 9.05 -2.11
N ARG A 111 -11.32 10.23 -2.53
CA ARG A 111 -12.46 10.32 -3.42
C ARG A 111 -11.95 9.88 -4.78
N SER A 112 -12.29 8.66 -5.18
CA SER A 112 -12.09 8.17 -6.54
C SER A 112 -12.63 9.23 -7.51
N ALA A 113 -11.72 9.97 -8.15
CA ALA A 113 -12.08 10.77 -9.30
C ALA A 113 -12.24 9.77 -10.44
N ALA A 114 -13.46 9.26 -10.62
CA ALA A 114 -13.79 8.55 -11.83
C ALA A 114 -13.51 9.48 -13.02
N PRO A 115 -12.75 9.04 -14.05
CA PRO A 115 -12.67 9.79 -15.29
C PRO A 115 -14.05 9.73 -15.95
N ASN A 116 -14.62 10.91 -16.24
CA ASN A 116 -15.74 11.05 -17.18
C ASN A 116 -15.25 10.79 -18.61
#